data_AF-A0A818CU26-F1
#
_entry.id   AF-A0A818CU26-F1
#
_cell.length_a   1.000
_cell.length_b   1.000
_cell.length_c   1.000
_cell.angle_alpha   90.00
_cell.angle_beta   90.00
_cell.angle_gamma   90.00
#
_symmetry.space_group_name_H-M   'P 1'
#
loop_
_entity.id
_entity.type
_entity.pdbx_description
1 polymer ?
#
loop_
_entity_poly.entity_id
_entity_poly.type
_entity_poly.pdbx_seq_one_letter_code
_entity_poly.pdbx_strand_id
1 'polypeptide(L)'
;MSCCILQVPLNYAQTNQSSISISMLLLSPPNQKNNSLFVLSQGPGESGLGLVSIIDQLIPVEYGITIIFPDHRGTGFSSPLGCADKIHKL
;
A
#
# COMPACT_ATOMS: atom_id res chain seq x y z
N MET A 1 -10.97 -6.63 -7.73
CA MET A 1 -10.14 -6.10 -6.64
C MET A 1 -9.35 -7.25 -6.03
N SER A 2 -8.06 -7.07 -5.83
CA SER A 2 -7.17 -8.07 -5.22
C SER A 2 -6.19 -7.40 -4.28
N CYS A 3 -5.68 -8.15 -3.31
CA CYS A 3 -4.66 -7.67 -2.38
C CYS A 3 -3.33 -8.36 -2.68
N CYS A 4 -2.24 -7.64 -2.47
CA CYS A 4 -0.88 -8.15 -2.61
C CYS A 4 -0.04 -7.75 -1.40
N ILE A 5 0.89 -8.62 -1.01
CA ILE A 5 1.88 -8.35 0.02
C ILE A 5 3.25 -8.38 -0.63
N LEU A 6 3.98 -7.28 -0.52
CA LEU A 6 5.38 -7.19 -0.90
C LEU A 6 6.27 -7.32 0.34
N GLN A 7 7.19 -8.28 0.32
CA GLN A 7 8.23 -8.39 1.35
C GLN A 7 9.41 -7.48 0.98
N VAL A 8 9.80 -6.61 1.90
CA VAL A 8 10.97 -5.72 1.73
C VAL A 8 11.85 -5.75 2.96
N PRO A 9 13.15 -5.43 2.86
CA PRO A 9 14.01 -5.30 4.04
C PRO A 9 13.50 -4.22 5.01
N LEU A 10 13.58 -4.49 6.32
CA LEU A 10 13.38 -3.46 7.35
C LEU A 10 14.42 -2.35 7.22
N ASN A 11 15.67 -2.74 6.96
CA ASN A 11 16.80 -1.87 6.71
C ASN A 11 17.45 -2.27 5.37
N TYR A 12 17.38 -1.37 4.38
CA TYR A 12 17.99 -1.61 3.06
C TYR A 12 19.52 -1.64 3.08
N ALA A 13 20.17 -1.09 4.11
CA ALA A 13 21.62 -1.25 4.30
C ALA A 13 21.99 -2.63 4.90
N GLN A 14 21.01 -3.39 5.40
CA GLN A 14 21.19 -4.71 6.04
C GLN A 14 20.12 -5.69 5.53
N THR A 15 20.13 -5.95 4.22
CA THR A 15 19.06 -6.70 3.52
C THR A 15 18.83 -8.13 4.02
N ASN A 16 19.82 -8.74 4.69
CA ASN A 16 19.78 -10.14 5.12
C ASN A 16 19.33 -10.35 6.57
N GLN A 17 18.88 -9.30 7.27
CA GLN A 17 18.54 -9.39 8.69
C GLN A 17 17.04 -9.58 8.96
N SER A 18 16.23 -8.58 8.63
CA SER A 18 14.80 -8.58 8.92
C SER A 18 14.02 -7.97 7.77
N SER A 19 12.84 -8.51 7.49
CA SER A 19 11.91 -7.99 6.49
C SER A 19 10.64 -7.46 7.13
N ILE A 20 9.93 -6.62 6.38
CA ILE A 20 8.60 -6.13 6.69
C ILE A 20 7.69 -6.37 5.47
N SER A 21 6.40 -6.53 5.74
CA SER A 21 5.36 -6.58 4.73
C SER A 21 4.85 -5.18 4.38
N ILE A 22 4.70 -4.93 3.08
CA ILE A 22 3.97 -3.80 2.52
C ILE A 22 2.68 -4.34 1.88
N SER A 23 1.54 -3.87 2.36
CA SER A 23 0.22 -4.27 1.86
C SER A 23 -0.21 -3.34 0.72
N MET A 24 -0.76 -3.92 -0.34
CA MET A 24 -1.23 -3.19 -1.51
C MET A 24 -2.60 -3.68 -1.95
N LEU A 25 -3.48 -2.74 -2.32
CA LEU A 25 -4.74 -3.02 -3.00
C LEU A 25 -4.59 -2.76 -4.49
N LEU A 26 -5.05 -3.69 -5.33
CA LEU A 26 -5.07 -3.58 -6.77
C LEU A 26 -6.52 -3.54 -7.27
N LEU A 27 -6.83 -2.49 -8.03
CA LEU A 27 -8.07 -2.33 -8.77
C LEU A 27 -7.77 -2.52 -10.26
N SER A 28 -7.89 -3.76 -10.73
CA SER A 28 -7.75 -4.10 -12.14
C SER A 28 -9.12 -4.07 -12.82
N PRO A 29 -9.32 -3.23 -13.85
CA PRO A 29 -10.58 -3.19 -14.58
C PRO A 29 -10.68 -4.38 -15.55
N PRO A 30 -11.89 -4.80 -15.98
CA PRO A 30 -12.06 -5.94 -16.88
C PRO A 30 -11.36 -5.78 -18.23
N ASN A 31 -11.23 -4.55 -18.71
CA ASN A 31 -10.56 -4.14 -19.96
C ASN A 31 -9.08 -3.76 -19.74
N GLN A 32 -8.43 -4.30 -18.70
CA GLN A 32 -7.05 -3.92 -18.34
C GLN A 32 -6.08 -3.98 -19.52
N LYS A 33 -5.24 -2.94 -19.61
CA LYS A 33 -4.07 -2.87 -20.49
C LYS A 33 -2.80 -3.07 -19.65
N ASN A 34 -1.63 -3.08 -20.28
CA ASN A 34 -0.33 -3.13 -19.59
C ASN A 34 0.07 -1.77 -18.96
N ASN A 35 -0.88 -1.09 -18.33
CA ASN A 35 -0.68 0.21 -17.70
C ASN A 35 -1.07 0.13 -16.22
N SER A 36 -0.22 0.67 -15.36
CA SER A 36 -0.45 0.73 -13.92
C SER A 36 -0.23 2.12 -13.37
N LEU A 37 -1.04 2.53 -12.39
CA LEU A 37 -0.89 3.78 -11.68
C LEU A 37 -0.83 3.51 -10.18
N PHE A 38 0.25 3.95 -9.54
CA PHE A 38 0.36 3.97 -8.08
C PHE A 38 -0.23 5.28 -7.56
N VAL A 39 -1.19 5.17 -6.64
CA VAL A 39 -1.83 6.32 -6.01
C VAL A 39 -1.33 6.44 -4.57
N LEU A 40 -0.59 7.51 -4.30
CA LEU A 40 -0.20 7.90 -2.96
C LEU A 40 -1.15 9.00 -2.52
N SER A 41 -2.13 8.64 -1.71
CA SER A 41 -3.12 9.56 -1.15
C SER A 41 -2.95 9.68 0.34
N GLN A 42 -3.46 10.77 0.91
CA GLN A 42 -3.46 11.06 2.36
C GLN A 42 -2.10 11.49 2.93
N GLY A 43 -2.09 11.79 4.23
CA GLY A 43 -0.90 12.14 4.99
C GLY A 43 -0.09 10.91 5.46
N PRO A 44 1.07 11.14 6.09
CA PRO A 44 1.83 10.08 6.75
C PRO A 44 1.01 9.43 7.87
N GLY A 45 1.06 8.10 7.97
CA GLY A 45 0.34 7.36 9.01
C GLY A 45 -1.03 6.84 8.58
N GLU A 46 -1.62 7.43 7.53
CA GLU A 46 -2.90 6.99 6.99
C GLU A 46 -2.74 5.82 6.02
N SER A 47 -3.82 5.04 5.87
CA SER A 47 -3.89 3.97 4.87
C SER A 47 -4.01 4.54 3.46
N GLY A 48 -3.39 3.86 2.49
CA GLY A 48 -3.50 4.21 1.07
C GLY A 48 -4.92 4.04 0.50
N LEU A 49 -5.86 3.50 1.27
CA LEU A 49 -7.21 3.18 0.82
C LEU A 49 -8.19 4.37 0.86
N GLY A 50 -7.75 5.56 1.31
CA GLY A 50 -8.61 6.72 1.53
C GLY A 50 -9.40 7.20 0.30
N LEU A 51 -8.89 6.97 -0.91
CA LEU A 51 -9.55 7.39 -2.17
C LEU A 51 -10.31 6.27 -2.89
N VAL A 52 -10.31 5.04 -2.38
CA VAL A 52 -10.88 3.88 -3.09
C VAL A 52 -12.36 4.09 -3.47
N SER A 53 -13.14 4.78 -2.62
CA SER A 53 -14.57 4.99 -2.87
C SER A 53 -14.88 5.99 -3.98
N ILE A 54 -13.93 6.84 -4.38
CA ILE A 54 -14.12 7.86 -5.43
C ILE A 54 -13.22 7.67 -6.63
N ILE A 55 -12.41 6.61 -6.65
CA ILE A 55 -11.36 6.45 -7.65
C ILE A 55 -11.91 6.34 -9.08
N ASP A 56 -13.05 5.68 -9.27
CA ASP A 56 -13.68 5.54 -10.59
C ASP A 56 -14.15 6.90 -11.16
N GLN A 57 -14.37 7.91 -10.31
CA GLN A 57 -14.70 9.27 -10.74
C GLN A 57 -13.45 10.04 -11.20
N LEU A 58 -12.28 9.72 -10.65
CA LEU A 58 -11.01 10.35 -10.97
C LEU A 58 -10.33 9.67 -12.17
N ILE A 59 -10.41 8.35 -12.22
CA ILE A 59 -9.77 7.50 -13.23
C ILE A 59 -10.83 6.50 -13.73
N PRO A 60 -11.57 6.88 -14.78
CA PRO A 60 -12.59 6.01 -15.37
C PRO A 60 -12.05 4.64 -15.80
N VAL A 61 -12.83 3.61 -15.52
CA VAL A 61 -12.55 2.19 -15.86
C VAL A 61 -12.26 1.99 -17.35
N GLU A 62 -12.88 2.78 -18.24
CA GLU A 62 -12.68 2.73 -19.69
C GLU A 62 -11.22 2.95 -20.13
N TYR A 63 -10.38 3.60 -19.31
CA TYR A 63 -8.96 3.77 -19.60
C TYR A 63 -8.16 2.47 -19.49
N GLY A 64 -8.70 1.45 -18.82
CA GLY A 64 -8.08 0.14 -18.69
C GLY A 64 -6.78 0.16 -17.87
N ILE A 65 -6.66 1.10 -16.91
CA ILE A 65 -5.49 1.25 -16.05
C ILE A 65 -5.69 0.43 -14.78
N THR A 66 -4.71 -0.38 -14.39
CA THR A 66 -4.70 -1.01 -13.06
C THR A 66 -4.26 0.03 -12.03
N ILE A 67 -5.09 0.28 -11.01
CA ILE A 67 -4.79 1.24 -9.95
C ILE A 67 -4.26 0.49 -8.73
N ILE A 68 -3.16 0.98 -8.16
CA ILE A 68 -2.45 0.34 -7.06
C ILE A 68 -2.38 1.30 -5.87
N PHE A 69 -2.93 0.89 -4.73
CA PHE A 69 -2.91 1.65 -3.48
C PHE A 69 -2.03 0.93 -2.45
N PRO A 70 -0.78 1.38 -2.25
CA PRO A 70 0.06 0.85 -1.19
C PRO A 70 -0.28 1.48 0.16
N ASP A 71 -0.34 0.67 1.21
CA ASP A 71 -0.17 1.16 2.57
C ASP A 71 1.33 1.39 2.82
N HIS A 72 1.71 2.61 3.21
CA HIS A 72 3.10 2.92 3.54
C HIS A 72 3.62 2.05 4.71
N ARG A 73 4.96 1.96 4.85
CA ARG A 73 5.57 1.21 5.96
C ARG A 73 5.02 1.72 7.31
N GLY A 74 4.64 0.81 8.21
CA GLY A 74 4.11 1.18 9.53
C GLY A 74 2.68 1.73 9.52
N THR A 75 1.97 1.74 8.39
CA THR A 75 0.61 2.26 8.26
C THR A 75 -0.37 1.20 7.79
N GLY A 76 -1.67 1.40 8.06
CA GLY A 76 -2.74 0.52 7.56
C GLY A 76 -2.49 -0.95 7.86
N PHE A 77 -2.52 -1.78 6.82
CA PHE A 77 -2.28 -3.23 6.88
C PHE A 77 -0.82 -3.62 6.63
N SER A 78 0.09 -2.67 6.41
CA SER A 78 1.53 -2.95 6.35
C SER A 78 2.08 -3.28 7.74
N SER A 79 3.24 -3.93 7.80
CA SER A 79 3.88 -4.27 9.09
C SER A 79 3.99 -3.03 9.98
N PRO A 80 3.52 -3.10 11.25
CA PRO A 80 3.57 -1.96 12.16
C PRO A 80 5.02 -1.61 12.49
N LEU A 81 5.32 -0.32 12.53
CA LEU A 81 6.57 0.18 13.11
C LEU A 81 6.24 0.68 14.51
N GLY A 82 6.89 0.10 15.52
CA GLY A 82 6.68 0.50 16.92
C GLY A 82 7.28 1.88 17.19
N CYS A 83 6.62 2.65 18.05
CA CYS A 83 7.22 3.81 18.71
C CYS A 83 8.00 3.35 19.95
N ALA A 84 9.13 3.98 20.25
CA ALA A 84 9.93 3.68 21.45
C ALA A 84 9.13 3.86 22.75
N ASP A 85 8.10 4.70 22.72
CA ASP A 85 7.22 4.99 23.87
C ASP A 85 6.23 3.86 24.19
N LYS A 86 6.24 2.75 23.42
CA LYS A 86 5.66 1.48 23.88
C LYS A 86 6.62 0.82 24.88
N ILE A 87 6.85 1.49 26.00
CA ILE A 87 7.39 0.88 27.21
C ILE A 87 6.40 -0.23 27.60
N HIS A 88 6.93 -1.45 27.76
CA HIS A 88 6.28 -2.64 28.29
C HIS A 88 5.01 -2.35 29.11
N LYS A 89 3.84 -2.74 28.60
CA LYS A 89 2.80 -3.23 29.49
C LYS A 89 3.11 -4.71 29.73
N LEU A 90 3.60 -4.96 30.94
CA LEU A 90 3.64 -6.24 31.64
C LEU A 90 2.30 -6.98 31.50
#